data_AF-A0A5D2WL40-F1
#
_entry.id   AF-A0A5D2WL40-F1
#
_cell.length_a   1.000
_cell.length_b   1.000
_cell.length_c   1.000
_cell.angle_alpha   90.00
_cell.angle_beta   90.00
_cell.angle_gamma   90.00
#
_symmetry.space_group_name_H-M   'P 1'
#
loop_
_entity.id
_entity.type
_entity.pdbx_description
1 polymer ?
#
loop_
_entity_poly.entity_id
_entity_poly.type
_entity_poly.pdbx_seq_one_letter_code
_entity_poly.pdbx_strand_id
1 'polypeptide(L)'
;MFLSHRVTSSGETEVCVRFVGFGAEEDEWVNVKKAVRGRSIPFEHSECCKVMVGGLVLCLQERRDQSIYYDAHVLEIERKTHDIRGCRCLFFIRYDHDSSEETVRLRRLCRVLG
;
A
#
# COMPACT_ATOMS: atom_id res chain seq x y z
N MET A 1 -7.26 4.55 14.83
CA MET A 1 -7.90 5.71 15.50
C MET A 1 -6.82 6.75 15.78
N PHE A 2 -7.13 8.04 15.70
CA PHE A 2 -6.22 9.10 16.15
C PHE A 2 -6.58 9.47 17.60
N LEU A 3 -5.60 9.36 18.51
CA LEU A 3 -5.82 9.52 19.95
C LEU A 3 -5.37 10.89 20.46
N SER A 4 -4.25 11.38 19.95
CA SER A 4 -3.64 12.66 20.36
C SER A 4 -2.71 13.20 19.28
N HIS A 5 -2.21 14.42 19.46
CA HIS A 5 -1.23 15.07 18.60
C HIS A 5 -0.15 15.79 19.42
N ARG A 6 1.04 15.97 18.85
CA ARG A 6 2.13 16.76 19.43
C ARG A 6 2.95 17.46 18.35
N VAL A 7 3.64 18.51 18.73
CA VAL A 7 4.67 19.15 17.92
C VAL A 7 6.02 18.87 18.58
N THR A 8 6.96 18.30 17.82
CA THR A 8 8.30 17.98 18.33
C THR A 8 9.15 19.25 18.46
N SER A 9 10.29 19.16 19.15
CA SER A 9 11.26 20.26 19.24
C SER A 9 11.80 20.71 17.87
N SER A 10 11.79 19.83 16.86
CA SER A 10 12.15 20.15 15.48
C SER A 10 11.01 20.79 14.68
N GLY A 11 9.84 21.02 15.28
CA GLY A 11 8.67 21.60 14.63
C GLY A 11 7.83 20.61 13.82
N GLU A 12 8.11 19.31 13.87
CA GLU A 12 7.34 18.30 13.14
C GLU A 12 6.06 17.96 13.90
N THR A 13 4.96 17.71 13.16
CA THR A 13 3.69 17.29 13.74
C THR A 13 3.59 15.77 13.75
N GLU A 14 3.30 15.21 14.91
CA GLU A 14 3.05 13.78 15.09
C GLU A 14 1.67 13.55 15.69
N VAL A 15 1.08 12.40 15.36
CA VAL A 15 -0.19 11.93 15.93
C VAL A 15 0.01 10.56 16.55
N CYS A 16 -0.64 10.33 17.69
CA CYS A 16 -0.70 9.02 18.32
C CYS A 16 -1.83 8.23 17.68
N VAL A 17 -1.51 7.06 17.11
CA VAL A 17 -2.45 6.21 16.39
C VAL A 17 -2.61 4.85 17.05
N ARG A 18 -3.86 4.37 17.12
CA ARG A 18 -4.19 2.96 17.40
C ARG A 18 -4.49 2.23 16.11
N PHE A 19 -3.74 1.16 15.82
CA PHE A 19 -3.97 0.34 14.65
C PHE A 19 -5.22 -0.55 14.80
N VAL A 20 -5.90 -0.81 13.70
CA VAL A 20 -7.10 -1.68 13.71
C VAL A 20 -6.66 -3.11 14.06
N GLY A 21 -7.31 -3.70 15.06
CA GLY A 21 -7.00 -5.05 15.53
C GLY A 21 -5.93 -5.14 16.62
N PHE A 22 -5.36 -4.01 17.04
CA PHE A 22 -4.34 -3.94 18.09
C PHE A 22 -4.82 -3.17 19.33
N GLY A 23 -4.15 -3.39 20.46
CA GLY A 23 -4.44 -2.82 21.77
C GLY A 23 -3.80 -1.44 21.97
N ALA A 24 -3.77 -0.98 23.22
CA ALA A 24 -3.09 0.27 23.58
C ALA A 24 -1.56 0.11 23.61
N GLU A 25 -1.10 -1.13 23.72
CA GLU A 25 0.31 -1.49 23.87
C GLU A 25 1.10 -1.25 22.57
N GLU A 26 0.38 -1.22 21.45
CA GLU A 26 0.88 -1.00 20.10
C GLU A 26 0.52 0.40 19.56
N ASP A 27 0.09 1.32 20.43
CA ASP A 27 -0.13 2.71 20.02
C ASP A 27 1.21 3.37 19.64
N GLU A 28 1.25 4.02 18.47
CA GLU A 28 2.47 4.63 17.95
C GLU A 28 2.32 6.12 17.69
N TRP A 29 3.38 6.89 17.93
CA TRP A 29 3.50 8.28 17.47
C TRP A 29 4.08 8.30 16.06
N VAL A 30 3.31 8.78 15.09
CA VAL A 30 3.70 8.80 13.68
C VAL A 30 3.70 10.23 13.13
N ASN A 31 4.67 10.53 12.27
CA ASN A 31 4.76 11.83 11.61
C ASN A 31 3.60 12.01 10.61
N VAL A 32 2.86 13.11 10.74
CA VAL A 32 1.66 13.36 9.92
C VAL A 32 1.98 13.46 8.44
N LYS A 33 3.09 14.12 8.07
CA LYS A 33 3.45 14.35 6.66
C LYS A 33 4.03 13.11 5.98
N LYS A 34 4.71 12.25 6.74
CA LYS A 34 5.48 11.12 6.19
C LYS A 34 4.78 9.77 6.33
N ALA A 35 3.93 9.60 7.34
CA ALA A 35 3.41 8.29 7.73
C ALA A 35 1.87 8.22 7.79
N VAL A 36 1.15 9.32 7.48
CA VAL A 36 -0.31 9.35 7.44
C VAL A 36 -0.78 9.78 6.05
N ARG A 37 -1.70 9.01 5.46
CA ARG A 37 -2.34 9.33 4.18
C ARG A 37 -3.76 8.77 4.11
N GLY A 38 -4.51 9.18 3.09
CA GLY A 38 -5.80 8.57 2.76
C GLY A 38 -5.64 7.06 2.54
N ARG A 39 -6.60 6.27 3.05
CA ARG A 39 -6.54 4.81 2.92
C ARG A 39 -6.55 4.39 1.45
N SER A 40 -5.54 3.61 1.05
CA SER A 40 -5.48 3.02 -0.29
C SER A 40 -6.71 2.12 -0.55
N ILE A 41 -7.19 2.09 -1.78
CA ILE A 41 -8.43 1.38 -2.15
C ILE A 41 -8.07 0.14 -2.99
N PRO A 42 -8.59 -1.05 -2.66
CA PRO A 42 -8.41 -2.23 -3.50
C PRO A 42 -8.92 -1.98 -4.93
N PHE A 43 -8.23 -2.51 -5.93
CA PHE A 43 -8.75 -2.50 -7.29
C PHE A 43 -9.84 -3.55 -7.46
N GLU A 44 -10.94 -3.18 -8.11
CA GLU A 44 -11.89 -4.16 -8.61
C GLU A 44 -11.28 -4.98 -9.75
N HIS A 45 -11.76 -6.20 -9.96
CA HIS A 45 -11.22 -7.10 -10.98
C HIS A 45 -11.28 -6.51 -12.41
N SER A 46 -12.23 -5.62 -12.67
CA SER A 46 -12.40 -4.90 -13.94
C SER A 46 -11.52 -3.64 -14.05
N GLU A 47 -10.88 -3.20 -12.97
CA GLU A 47 -10.13 -1.96 -12.90
C GLU A 47 -8.63 -2.12 -13.19
N CYS A 48 -8.21 -3.28 -13.69
CA CYS A 48 -6.79 -3.53 -14.02
C CYS A 48 -6.22 -2.46 -14.96
N CYS A 49 -7.05 -1.91 -15.86
CA CYS A 49 -6.67 -0.88 -16.82
C CYS A 49 -6.24 0.45 -16.16
N LYS A 50 -6.62 0.68 -14.89
CA LYS A 50 -6.24 1.88 -14.13
C LYS A 50 -4.82 1.83 -13.58
N VAL A 51 -4.20 0.64 -13.56
CA VAL A 51 -2.79 0.48 -13.15
C VAL A 51 -1.89 0.89 -14.30
N MET A 52 -0.93 1.76 -14.03
CA MET A 52 0.01 2.31 -15.01
C MET A 52 1.45 2.01 -14.64
N VAL A 53 2.32 1.81 -15.64
CA VAL A 53 3.77 1.73 -15.44
C VAL A 53 4.26 3.06 -14.84
N GLY A 54 5.17 2.96 -13.87
CA GLY A 54 5.63 4.07 -13.03
C GLY A 54 4.65 4.45 -11.90
N GLY A 55 3.45 3.86 -11.85
CA GLY A 55 2.45 4.20 -10.84
C GLY A 55 2.79 3.65 -9.45
N LEU A 56 2.58 4.49 -8.42
CA LEU A 56 2.63 4.09 -7.02
C LEU A 56 1.40 3.24 -6.66
N VAL A 57 1.64 2.08 -6.05
CA VAL A 57 0.63 1.18 -5.53
C VAL A 57 1.01 0.72 -4.13
N LEU A 58 -0.01 0.42 -3.31
CA LEU A 58 0.22 -0.33 -2.09
C LEU A 58 0.06 -1.82 -2.41
N CYS A 59 1.11 -2.61 -2.20
CA CYS A 59 1.12 -4.05 -2.48
C CYS A 59 1.18 -4.87 -1.20
N LEU A 60 0.31 -5.87 -1.07
CA LEU A 60 0.42 -6.92 -0.07
C LEU A 60 1.60 -7.84 -0.43
N GLN A 61 2.69 -7.80 0.32
CA GLN A 61 3.78 -8.76 0.22
C GLN A 61 3.50 -9.96 1.13
N GLU A 62 3.21 -11.10 0.50
CA GLU A 62 2.95 -12.37 1.19
C GLU A 62 4.26 -13.17 1.29
N ARG A 63 4.77 -13.36 2.51
CA ARG A 63 5.89 -14.25 2.84
C ARG A 63 5.36 -15.41 3.67
N ARG A 64 6.19 -16.42 3.95
CA ARG A 64 5.78 -17.63 4.69
C ARG A 64 5.13 -17.31 6.05
N ASP A 65 5.68 -16.34 6.77
CA ASP A 65 5.31 -16.06 8.16
C ASP A 65 4.60 -14.70 8.34
N GLN A 66 4.57 -13.85 7.31
CA GLN A 66 4.01 -12.52 7.41
C GLN A 66 3.35 -12.05 6.10
N SER A 67 2.32 -11.22 6.24
CA SER A 67 1.65 -10.54 5.14
C SER A 67 1.60 -9.05 5.46
N ILE A 68 2.43 -8.26 4.78
CA ILE A 68 2.61 -6.83 5.07
C ILE A 68 2.33 -6.02 3.81
N TYR A 69 1.66 -4.87 3.97
CA TYR A 69 1.44 -3.93 2.88
C TYR A 69 2.61 -2.96 2.76
N TYR A 70 3.22 -2.88 1.59
CA TYR A 70 4.32 -1.96 1.28
C TYR A 70 4.01 -1.12 0.05
N ASP A 71 4.55 0.10 0.03
CA ASP A 71 4.59 0.88 -1.20
C ASP A 71 5.52 0.25 -2.23
N ALA A 72 5.07 0.29 -3.48
CA ALA A 72 5.79 -0.24 -4.62
C ALA A 72 5.45 0.54 -5.89
N HIS A 73 6.38 0.52 -6.84
CA HIS A 73 6.20 1.10 -8.15
C HIS A 73 6.07 0.02 -9.22
N VAL A 74 5.12 0.19 -10.13
CA VAL A 74 4.90 -0.71 -11.26
C VAL A 74 5.99 -0.50 -12.31
N LEU A 75 6.80 -1.52 -12.58
CA LEU A 75 7.85 -1.49 -13.59
C LEU A 75 7.34 -1.92 -14.98
N GLU A 76 6.50 -2.95 -15.02
CA GLU A 76 5.95 -3.50 -16.27
C GLU A 76 4.57 -4.11 -16.02
N ILE A 77 3.75 -4.21 -17.07
CA ILE A 77 2.45 -4.85 -17.03
C ILE A 77 2.27 -5.82 -18.20
N GLU A 78 2.15 -7.12 -17.89
CA GLU A 78 1.73 -8.13 -18.86
C GLU A 78 0.20 -8.19 -18.89
N ARG A 79 -0.40 -7.54 -19.90
CA ARG A 79 -1.86 -7.54 -20.11
C ARG A 79 -2.31 -8.87 -20.71
N LYS A 80 -3.31 -9.51 -20.10
CA LYS A 80 -3.92 -10.76 -20.59
C LYS A 80 -5.38 -10.52 -20.91
N THR A 81 -5.91 -11.22 -21.92
CA THR A 81 -7.36 -11.26 -22.14
C THR A 81 -8.04 -11.83 -20.89
N HIS A 82 -9.07 -11.19 -20.38
CA HIS A 82 -9.90 -11.70 -19.29
C HIS A 82 -11.26 -11.03 -19.31
N ASP A 83 -12.22 -11.60 -18.58
CA ASP A 83 -13.58 -11.08 -18.46
C ASP A 83 -13.91 -10.77 -17.00
N ILE A 84 -15.20 -10.59 -16.71
CA ILE A 84 -15.72 -10.27 -15.38
C ILE A 84 -15.39 -11.32 -14.31
N ARG A 85 -14.96 -12.52 -14.69
CA ARG A 85 -14.60 -13.59 -13.73
C ARG A 85 -13.30 -13.30 -12.98
N GLY A 86 -12.47 -12.38 -13.49
CA GLY A 86 -11.29 -11.95 -12.76
C GLY A 86 -10.13 -11.47 -13.64
N CYS A 87 -9.34 -10.54 -13.09
CA CYS A 87 -8.13 -10.07 -13.74
C CYS A 87 -7.07 -11.17 -13.84
N ARG A 88 -6.53 -11.38 -15.04
CA ARG A 88 -5.41 -12.30 -15.31
C ARG A 88 -4.08 -11.59 -15.59
N CYS A 89 -4.06 -10.25 -15.64
CA CYS A 89 -2.85 -9.48 -15.86
C CYS A 89 -1.80 -9.77 -14.78
N LEU A 90 -0.53 -9.62 -15.16
CA LEU A 90 0.60 -9.68 -14.24
C LEU A 90 1.24 -8.28 -14.16
N PHE A 91 1.62 -7.89 -12.94
CA PHE A 91 2.20 -6.59 -12.65
C PHE A 91 3.58 -6.83 -12.07
N PHE A 92 4.62 -6.44 -12.79
CA PHE A 92 5.97 -6.46 -12.28
C PHE A 92 6.21 -5.20 -11.49
N ILE A 93 6.54 -5.32 -10.20
CA ILE A 93 6.68 -4.22 -9.27
C ILE A 93 8.04 -4.23 -8.60
N ARG A 94 8.47 -3.06 -8.11
CA ARG A 94 9.60 -2.91 -7.19
C ARG A 94 9.12 -2.27 -5.89
N TYR A 95 9.44 -2.90 -4.76
CA TYR A 95 9.10 -2.37 -3.45
C TYR A 95 10.03 -1.22 -3.05
N ASP A 96 9.48 -0.18 -2.43
CA ASP A 96 10.25 1.01 -2.06
C ASP A 96 11.13 0.77 -0.81
N HIS A 97 10.74 -0.17 0.05
CA HIS A 97 11.42 -0.40 1.33
C HIS A 97 12.75 -1.17 1.20
N ASP A 98 12.89 -2.06 0.22
CA ASP A 98 14.07 -2.92 0.06
C ASP A 98 14.55 -3.06 -1.39
N SER A 99 13.92 -2.37 -2.34
CA SER A 99 14.17 -2.49 -3.79
C SER A 99 13.99 -3.89 -4.37
N SER A 100 13.39 -4.83 -3.64
CA SER A 100 13.08 -6.16 -4.16
C SER A 100 12.01 -6.08 -5.24
N GLU A 101 12.10 -6.98 -6.22
CA GLU A 101 11.20 -7.01 -7.37
C GLU A 101 10.34 -8.27 -7.34
N GLU A 102 9.09 -8.14 -7.75
CA GLU A 102 8.13 -9.24 -7.71
C GLU A 102 7.07 -9.09 -8.80
N THR A 103 6.64 -10.21 -9.38
CA THR A 103 5.46 -10.25 -10.25
C THR A 103 4.22 -10.63 -9.45
N VAL A 104 3.24 -9.73 -9.39
CA VAL A 104 2.03 -9.89 -8.57
C VAL A 104 0.75 -9.86 -9.40
N ARG A 105 -0.37 -10.27 -8.78
CA ARG A 105 -1.73 -10.20 -9.33
C ARG A 105 -2.44 -8.94 -8.84
N LEU A 106 -3.45 -8.48 -9.57
CA LEU A 106 -4.22 -7.28 -9.22
C LEU A 106 -4.77 -7.31 -7.79
N ARG A 107 -5.22 -8.47 -7.30
CA ARG A 107 -5.78 -8.64 -5.95
C ARG A 107 -4.83 -8.25 -4.81
N ARG A 108 -3.52 -8.20 -5.08
CA ARG A 108 -2.50 -7.79 -4.11
C ARG A 108 -2.24 -6.29 -4.15
N LEU A 109 -2.84 -5.55 -5.08
CA LEU A 109 -2.60 -4.13 -5.29
C LEU A 109 -3.79 -3.30 -4.83
N CYS A 110 -3.48 -2.15 -4.22
CA CYS A 110 -4.43 -1.10 -3.91
C CYS A 110 -3.96 0.21 -4.56
N ARG A 111 -4.90 0.99 -5.11
CA ARG A 111 -4.61 2.35 -5.59
C ARG A 111 -4.37 3.28 -4.42
N VAL A 112 -3.32 4.09 -4.53
CA VAL A 112 -3.11 5.23 -3.67
C VAL A 112 -3.91 6.39 -4.24
N LEU A 113 -4.80 6.98 -3.44
CA LEU A 113 -5.45 8.25 -3.80
C LEU A 113 -4.48 9.37 -3.43
N GLY A 114 -4.03 10.13 -4.43
CA GLY A 114 -3.27 11.36 -4.23
C GLY A 114 -4.12 12.45 -3.60
#